data_AF-A0A6G3TXU4-F1
#
_entry.id   AF-A0A6G3TXU4-F1
#
_cell.length_a   1.000
_cell.length_b   1.000
_cell.length_c   1.000
_cell.angle_alpha   90.00
_cell.angle_beta   90.00
_cell.angle_gamma   90.00
#
_symmetry.space_group_name_H-M   'P 1'
#
loop_
_entity.id
_entity.type
_entity.pdbx_description
1 polymer ?
#
loop_
_entity_poly.entity_id
_entity_poly.type
_entity_poly.pdbx_seq_one_letter_code
_entity_poly.pdbx_strand_id
1 'polypeptide(L)'
;LLDEPGGAAELLDRLADPGREVTAAQLHALYGALADLDPEDVTLPDELRAVVDGQVRVVDATDAVVADAPDLLPFTAGMPLLPVPPGRAADLAELFQVRRLSETVTGRVGSEGAEHEVPEPVRVLLGPRTPATYAEHEELVVDGVETDWRLTPDGVLHAATLEGVAAGLAWAAGQWPRRFEVAALLEDPSRTEELARDRWFD
;
A
#
# COMPACT_ATOMS: atom_id res chain seq x y z
N LEU A 1 9.51 -24.03 -9.90
CA LEU A 1 8.23 -24.10 -9.15
C LEU A 1 7.11 -23.44 -9.93
N LEU A 2 6.95 -22.11 -9.97
CA LEU A 2 5.79 -21.51 -10.66
C LEU A 2 5.71 -21.84 -12.17
N ASP A 3 6.85 -22.07 -12.82
CA ASP A 3 6.90 -22.51 -14.23
C ASP A 3 6.60 -24.02 -14.43
N GLU A 4 6.38 -24.77 -13.35
CA GLU A 4 6.12 -26.22 -13.37
C GLU A 4 4.64 -26.52 -13.08
N PRO A 5 4.03 -27.53 -13.72
CA PRO A 5 2.66 -27.94 -13.43
C PRO A 5 2.47 -28.26 -11.93
N GLY A 6 1.49 -27.62 -11.29
CA GLY A 6 1.20 -27.80 -9.86
C GLY A 6 2.14 -27.06 -8.90
N GLY A 7 3.12 -26.31 -9.41
CA GLY A 7 4.08 -25.61 -8.56
C GLY A 7 3.48 -24.48 -7.71
N ALA A 8 2.36 -23.88 -8.14
CA ALA A 8 1.60 -22.93 -7.34
C ALA A 8 1.01 -23.60 -6.08
N ALA A 9 0.37 -24.76 -6.24
CA ALA A 9 -0.16 -25.54 -5.13
C ALA A 9 0.96 -25.97 -4.17
N GLU A 10 2.09 -26.47 -4.69
CA GLU A 10 3.23 -26.83 -3.85
C GLU A 10 3.81 -25.63 -3.09
N LEU A 11 3.85 -24.45 -3.71
CA LEU A 11 4.28 -23.23 -3.03
C LEU A 11 3.31 -22.84 -1.90
N LEU A 12 2.01 -22.89 -2.17
CA LEU A 12 0.97 -22.58 -1.18
C LEU A 12 1.01 -23.56 -0.01
N ASP A 13 1.17 -24.86 -0.25
CA ASP A 13 1.35 -25.89 0.80
C ASP A 13 2.56 -25.58 1.69
N ARG A 14 3.68 -25.15 1.08
CA ARG A 14 4.88 -24.73 1.83
C ARG A 14 4.67 -23.42 2.59
N LEU A 15 3.82 -22.53 2.08
CA LEU A 15 3.40 -21.32 2.80
C LEU A 15 2.39 -21.62 3.91
N ALA A 16 1.68 -22.74 3.87
CA ALA A 16 0.79 -23.16 4.95
C ALA A 16 1.53 -23.89 6.09
N ASP A 17 2.73 -24.44 5.87
CA ASP A 17 3.50 -25.18 6.91
C ASP A 17 4.11 -24.26 8.00
N PRO A 18 3.57 -24.20 9.23
CA PRO A 18 4.02 -23.28 10.28
C PRO A 18 5.45 -23.53 10.75
N GLY A 19 6.07 -24.67 10.41
CA GLY A 19 7.47 -24.97 10.71
C GLY A 19 8.46 -24.22 9.81
N ARG A 20 7.99 -23.49 8.79
CA ARG A 20 8.84 -22.75 7.85
C ARG A 20 8.96 -21.28 8.22
N GLU A 21 10.20 -20.81 8.31
CA GLU A 21 10.51 -19.40 8.48
C GLU A 21 10.42 -18.67 7.14
N VAL A 22 9.52 -17.68 7.06
CA VAL A 22 9.37 -16.80 5.90
C VAL A 22 9.29 -15.36 6.42
N THR A 23 10.07 -14.47 5.84
CA THR A 23 10.05 -13.03 6.17
C THR A 23 8.93 -12.30 5.42
N ALA A 24 8.48 -11.15 5.93
CA ALA A 24 7.48 -10.33 5.25
C ALA A 24 7.94 -9.88 3.84
N ALA A 25 9.24 -9.63 3.66
CA ALA A 25 9.81 -9.27 2.35
C ALA A 25 9.76 -10.44 1.35
N GLN A 26 10.06 -11.66 1.81
CA GLN A 26 9.91 -12.86 0.98
C GLN A 26 8.43 -13.10 0.65
N LEU A 27 7.55 -12.95 1.63
CA LEU A 27 6.11 -13.10 1.44
C LEU A 27 5.57 -12.11 0.40
N HIS A 28 5.98 -10.84 0.47
CA HIS A 28 5.67 -9.82 -0.53
C HIS A 28 6.13 -10.22 -1.93
N ALA A 29 7.35 -10.75 -2.08
CA ALA A 29 7.85 -11.21 -3.38
C ALA A 29 7.10 -12.44 -3.90
N LEU A 30 6.80 -13.42 -3.03
CA LEU A 30 6.09 -14.64 -3.39
C LEU A 30 4.64 -14.35 -3.79
N TYR A 31 3.94 -13.50 -3.06
CA TYR A 31 2.59 -13.07 -3.42
C TYR A 31 2.58 -12.18 -4.66
N GLY A 32 3.59 -11.33 -4.86
CA GLY A 32 3.75 -10.61 -6.12
C GLY A 32 3.89 -11.55 -7.33
N ALA A 33 4.59 -12.68 -7.19
CA ALA A 33 4.73 -13.68 -8.24
C ALA A 33 3.48 -14.54 -8.42
N LEU A 34 2.75 -14.87 -7.34
CA LEU A 34 1.49 -15.61 -7.42
C LEU A 34 0.38 -14.79 -8.10
N ALA A 35 0.35 -13.47 -7.87
CA ALA A 35 -0.62 -12.57 -8.48
C ALA A 35 -0.54 -12.48 -10.02
N ASP A 36 0.49 -13.07 -10.65
CA ASP A 36 0.61 -13.19 -12.10
C ASP A 36 -0.07 -14.45 -12.68
N LEU A 37 -0.57 -15.34 -11.83
CA LEU A 37 -1.24 -16.58 -12.23
C LEU A 37 -2.70 -16.35 -12.60
N ASP A 38 -3.22 -17.20 -13.48
CA ASP A 38 -4.66 -17.28 -13.75
C ASP A 38 -5.38 -17.90 -12.53
N PRO A 39 -6.43 -17.27 -11.99
CA PRO A 39 -7.23 -17.84 -10.92
C PRO A 39 -7.80 -19.23 -11.21
N GLU A 40 -8.03 -19.58 -12.48
CA GLU A 40 -8.51 -20.91 -12.88
C GLU A 40 -7.45 -22.01 -12.69
N ASP A 41 -6.16 -21.65 -12.67
CA ASP A 41 -5.03 -22.57 -12.51
C ASP A 41 -4.63 -22.79 -11.03
N VAL A 42 -5.30 -22.12 -10.10
CA VAL A 42 -4.97 -22.17 -8.67
C VAL A 42 -6.16 -22.70 -7.87
N THR A 43 -5.92 -23.76 -7.11
CA THR A 43 -6.89 -24.22 -6.10
C THR A 43 -6.87 -23.26 -4.91
N LEU A 44 -8.06 -22.82 -4.49
CA LEU A 44 -8.18 -21.91 -3.35
C LEU A 44 -7.57 -22.54 -2.09
N PRO A 45 -6.66 -21.83 -1.40
CA PRO A 45 -6.07 -22.31 -0.17
C PRO A 45 -7.03 -22.12 1.01
N ASP A 46 -7.08 -23.10 1.92
CA ASP A 46 -7.80 -22.97 3.21
C ASP A 46 -6.99 -22.11 4.21
N GLU A 47 -5.66 -22.14 4.11
CA GLU A 47 -4.74 -21.41 4.99
C GLU A 47 -3.78 -20.54 4.18
N LEU A 48 -3.53 -19.33 4.67
CA LEU A 48 -2.59 -18.38 4.08
C LEU A 48 -1.54 -17.95 5.10
N ARG A 49 -0.36 -17.55 4.61
CA ARG A 49 0.66 -16.94 5.44
C ARG A 49 0.52 -15.43 5.39
N ALA A 50 0.25 -14.80 6.51
CA ALA A 50 -0.01 -13.37 6.60
C ALA A 50 0.90 -12.70 7.63
N VAL A 51 0.96 -11.37 7.58
CA VAL A 51 1.59 -10.54 8.61
C VAL A 51 0.51 -10.06 9.57
N VAL A 52 0.62 -10.42 10.84
CA VAL A 52 -0.26 -9.97 11.93
C VAL A 52 0.59 -9.19 12.92
N ASP A 53 0.33 -7.89 13.07
CA ASP A 53 1.09 -7.00 13.98
C ASP A 53 2.63 -7.12 13.82
N GLY A 54 3.08 -7.19 12.56
CA GLY A 54 4.50 -7.32 12.19
C GLY A 54 5.07 -8.73 12.33
N GLN A 55 4.28 -9.73 12.74
CA GLN A 55 4.70 -11.13 12.86
C GLN A 55 4.12 -11.98 11.73
N VAL A 56 4.95 -12.79 11.07
CA VAL A 56 4.48 -13.71 10.02
C VAL A 56 3.85 -14.95 10.66
N ARG A 57 2.61 -15.28 10.28
CA ARG A 57 1.82 -16.39 10.83
C ARG A 57 1.01 -17.07 9.74
N VAL A 58 0.68 -18.33 9.94
CA VAL A 58 -0.35 -19.03 9.14
C VAL A 58 -1.71 -18.74 9.75
N VAL A 59 -2.69 -18.40 8.92
CA VAL A 59 -4.05 -18.00 9.31
C VAL A 59 -5.06 -18.66 8.37
N ASP A 60 -6.32 -18.70 8.78
CA ASP A 60 -7.43 -19.08 7.90
C ASP A 60 -7.53 -18.06 6.74
N ALA A 61 -7.70 -18.55 5.51
CA ALA A 61 -7.77 -17.69 4.33
C ALA A 61 -8.93 -16.69 4.40
N THR A 62 -10.03 -17.04 5.07
CA THR A 62 -11.21 -16.17 5.20
C THR A 62 -10.99 -14.96 6.11
N ASP A 63 -10.01 -15.04 7.00
CA ASP A 63 -9.59 -13.95 7.89
C ASP A 63 -8.58 -13.00 7.24
N ALA A 64 -7.90 -13.45 6.18
CA ALA A 64 -6.84 -12.70 5.52
C ALA A 64 -7.38 -11.56 4.64
N VAL A 65 -6.62 -10.47 4.57
CA VAL A 65 -6.95 -9.27 3.79
C VAL A 65 -5.72 -8.81 3.02
N VAL A 66 -5.87 -8.47 1.74
CA VAL A 66 -4.77 -7.90 0.94
C VAL A 66 -4.48 -6.47 1.36
N ALA A 67 -3.22 -6.18 1.70
CA ALA A 67 -2.78 -4.84 2.06
C ALA A 67 -2.59 -3.96 0.81
N ASP A 68 -3.66 -3.28 0.39
CA ASP A 68 -3.69 -2.49 -0.85
C ASP A 68 -3.65 -0.96 -0.65
N ALA A 69 -3.79 -0.49 0.59
CA ALA A 69 -3.88 0.93 0.92
C ALA A 69 -3.04 1.27 2.17
N PRO A 70 -1.86 1.90 2.02
CA PRO A 70 -0.94 2.14 3.13
C PRO A 70 -1.47 3.16 4.16
N ASP A 71 -2.35 4.08 3.75
CA ASP A 71 -3.04 5.02 4.64
C ASP A 71 -4.04 4.33 5.59
N LEU A 72 -4.40 3.07 5.32
CA LEU A 72 -5.32 2.30 6.16
C LEU A 72 -4.61 1.37 7.15
N LEU A 73 -3.28 1.29 7.13
CA LEU A 73 -2.50 0.46 8.07
C LEU A 73 -2.72 0.80 9.56
N PRO A 74 -2.99 2.06 9.97
CA PRO A 74 -3.31 2.34 11.38
C PRO A 74 -4.54 1.59 11.92
N PHE A 75 -5.42 1.07 11.04
CA PHE A 75 -6.66 0.39 11.40
C PHE A 75 -6.54 -1.14 11.46
N THR A 76 -5.35 -1.71 11.29
CA THR A 76 -5.16 -3.15 11.05
C THR A 76 -4.71 -3.94 12.29
N ALA A 77 -4.91 -3.41 13.51
CA ALA A 77 -4.51 -4.10 14.73
C ALA A 77 -5.14 -5.50 14.81
N GLY A 78 -4.29 -6.53 14.90
CA GLY A 78 -4.70 -7.95 14.91
C GLY A 78 -5.20 -8.51 13.57
N MET A 79 -5.26 -7.71 12.51
CA MET A 79 -5.72 -8.16 11.18
C MET A 79 -4.59 -8.91 10.44
N PRO A 80 -4.87 -10.07 9.83
CA PRO A 80 -3.90 -10.75 8.97
C PRO A 80 -3.79 -10.07 7.60
N LEU A 81 -2.64 -9.46 7.34
CA LEU A 81 -2.36 -8.75 6.09
C LEU A 81 -1.53 -9.60 5.13
N LEU A 82 -1.96 -9.66 3.87
CA LEU A 82 -1.19 -10.22 2.76
C LEU A 82 -0.39 -9.10 2.09
N PRO A 83 0.94 -9.01 2.29
CA PRO A 83 1.77 -7.99 1.65
C PRO A 83 1.95 -8.32 0.17
N VAL A 84 1.81 -7.33 -0.70
CA VAL A 84 1.92 -7.50 -2.15
C VAL A 84 2.28 -6.16 -2.80
N PRO A 85 2.93 -6.13 -3.97
CA PRO A 85 3.07 -4.90 -4.73
C PRO A 85 1.70 -4.25 -4.97
N PRO A 86 1.52 -2.93 -4.76
CA PRO A 86 0.22 -2.27 -4.91
C PRO A 86 -0.48 -2.52 -6.26
N GLY A 87 0.29 -2.55 -7.35
CA GLY A 87 -0.24 -2.81 -8.69
C GLY A 87 -0.75 -4.24 -8.92
N ARG A 88 -0.55 -5.15 -7.96
CA ARG A 88 -0.95 -6.56 -8.00
C ARG A 88 -1.98 -6.92 -6.92
N ALA A 89 -2.41 -5.94 -6.12
CA ALA A 89 -3.28 -6.20 -4.98
C ALA A 89 -4.67 -6.70 -5.38
N ALA A 90 -5.23 -6.17 -6.47
CA ALA A 90 -6.51 -6.65 -7.00
C ALA A 90 -6.39 -8.08 -7.52
N ASP A 91 -5.35 -8.36 -8.32
CA ASP A 91 -5.10 -9.70 -8.90
C ASP A 91 -4.92 -10.75 -7.79
N LEU A 92 -4.16 -10.44 -6.73
CA LEU A 92 -3.99 -11.36 -5.60
C LEU A 92 -5.29 -11.59 -4.83
N ALA A 93 -6.08 -10.52 -4.62
CA ALA A 93 -7.36 -10.62 -3.94
C ALA A 93 -8.33 -11.52 -4.72
N GLU A 94 -8.36 -11.39 -6.06
CA GLU A 94 -9.14 -12.25 -6.95
C GLU A 94 -8.64 -13.70 -6.92
N LEU A 95 -7.32 -13.91 -7.03
CA LEU A 95 -6.69 -15.23 -7.01
C LEU A 95 -7.05 -16.04 -5.76
N PHE A 96 -7.05 -15.41 -4.59
CA PHE A 96 -7.37 -16.08 -3.32
C PHE A 96 -8.83 -15.90 -2.89
N GLN A 97 -9.63 -15.13 -3.64
CA GLN A 97 -11.00 -14.75 -3.27
C GLN A 97 -11.12 -14.13 -1.88
N VAL A 98 -10.16 -13.27 -1.51
CA VAL A 98 -10.13 -12.55 -0.24
C VAL A 98 -10.41 -11.06 -0.46
N ARG A 99 -10.78 -10.36 0.61
CA ARG A 99 -11.05 -8.92 0.55
C ARG A 99 -9.76 -8.10 0.49
N ARG A 100 -9.85 -6.90 -0.06
CA ARG A 100 -8.83 -5.86 0.08
C ARG A 100 -9.03 -5.04 1.35
N LEU A 101 -7.95 -4.43 1.83
CA LEU A 101 -8.01 -3.58 3.03
C LEU A 101 -8.91 -2.37 2.78
N SER A 102 -8.81 -1.76 1.61
CA SER A 102 -9.66 -0.65 1.17
C SER A 102 -11.16 -0.98 1.09
N GLU A 103 -11.53 -2.26 1.04
CA GLU A 103 -12.93 -2.73 1.06
C GLU A 103 -13.42 -3.05 2.48
N THR A 104 -12.49 -3.23 3.42
CA THR A 104 -12.78 -3.65 4.79
C THR A 104 -12.88 -2.45 5.74
N VAL A 105 -12.05 -1.44 5.53
CA VAL A 105 -12.01 -0.22 6.36
C VAL A 105 -12.76 0.91 5.64
N THR A 106 -13.70 1.57 6.33
CA THR A 106 -14.46 2.69 5.77
C THR A 106 -13.57 3.90 5.46
N GLY A 107 -12.66 4.23 6.38
CA GLY A 107 -11.71 5.32 6.24
C GLY A 107 -12.37 6.68 6.07
N ARG A 108 -13.44 6.97 6.83
CA ARG A 108 -14.21 8.22 6.71
C ARG A 108 -13.49 9.35 7.45
N VAL A 109 -13.23 10.44 6.72
CA VAL A 109 -12.71 11.68 7.30
C VAL A 109 -13.82 12.39 8.10
N GLY A 110 -13.54 12.67 9.37
CA GLY A 110 -14.46 13.37 10.28
C GLY A 110 -14.10 14.84 10.54
N SER A 111 -12.87 15.25 10.20
CA SER A 111 -12.34 16.61 10.38
C SER A 111 -12.55 17.49 9.14
N GLU A 112 -12.54 18.81 9.35
CA GLU A 112 -12.55 19.81 8.26
C GLU A 112 -11.12 20.24 7.96
N GLY A 113 -10.75 20.28 6.67
CA GLY A 113 -9.42 20.70 6.23
C GLY A 113 -9.49 21.90 5.30
N ALA A 114 -8.41 22.67 5.25
CA ALA A 114 -8.23 23.76 4.30
C ALA A 114 -7.67 23.22 2.98
N GLU A 115 -8.16 23.69 1.83
CA GLU A 115 -7.62 23.29 0.53
C GLU A 115 -6.32 24.06 0.20
N HIS A 116 -5.30 23.33 -0.26
CA HIS A 116 -4.01 23.85 -0.69
C HIS A 116 -3.65 23.34 -2.09
N GLU A 117 -3.01 24.18 -2.90
CA GLU A 117 -2.44 23.76 -4.18
C GLU A 117 -1.17 22.92 -3.98
N VAL A 118 -1.00 21.87 -4.79
CA VAL A 118 0.26 21.13 -4.82
C VAL A 118 1.34 21.97 -5.52
N PRO A 119 2.50 22.21 -4.88
CA PRO A 119 3.58 23.00 -5.49
C PRO A 119 4.03 22.47 -6.85
N GLU A 120 4.37 23.38 -7.76
CA GLU A 120 4.81 23.02 -9.12
C GLU A 120 5.99 22.02 -9.13
N PRO A 121 7.08 22.20 -8.33
CA PRO A 121 8.18 21.24 -8.33
C PRO A 121 7.75 19.81 -8.00
N VAL A 122 6.77 19.64 -7.11
CA VAL A 122 6.21 18.33 -6.74
C VAL A 122 5.40 17.76 -7.90
N ARG A 123 4.57 18.56 -8.56
CA ARG A 123 3.82 18.12 -9.77
C ARG A 123 4.76 17.73 -10.91
N VAL A 124 5.86 18.45 -11.09
CA VAL A 124 6.90 18.11 -12.08
C VAL A 124 7.59 16.81 -11.71
N LEU A 125 7.92 16.60 -10.43
CA LEU A 125 8.54 15.37 -9.94
C LEU A 125 7.64 14.15 -10.13
N LEU A 126 6.37 14.25 -9.74
CA LEU A 126 5.44 13.10 -9.68
C LEU A 126 4.66 12.89 -11.00
N GLY A 127 4.60 13.91 -11.86
CA GLY A 127 4.00 13.84 -13.18
C GLY A 127 2.48 14.10 -13.19
N PRO A 128 1.81 13.80 -14.33
CA PRO A 128 0.43 14.26 -14.60
C PRO A 128 -0.65 13.60 -13.74
N ARG A 129 -0.33 12.51 -13.02
CA ARG A 129 -1.26 11.86 -12.09
C ARG A 129 -1.30 12.52 -10.71
N THR A 130 -0.45 13.51 -10.46
CA THR A 130 -0.41 14.22 -9.18
C THR A 130 -1.70 15.02 -8.99
N PRO A 131 -2.37 14.92 -7.84
CA PRO A 131 -3.49 15.79 -7.50
C PRO A 131 -3.13 17.27 -7.67
N ALA A 132 -4.10 18.09 -8.09
CA ALA A 132 -3.91 19.53 -8.19
C ALA A 132 -3.91 20.20 -6.81
N THR A 133 -4.71 19.67 -5.90
CA THR A 133 -4.91 20.16 -4.54
C THR A 133 -4.91 19.01 -3.52
N TYR A 134 -4.77 19.37 -2.25
CA TYR A 134 -4.99 18.51 -1.09
C TYR A 134 -5.66 19.31 0.02
N ALA A 135 -6.30 18.63 0.96
CA ALA A 135 -6.86 19.21 2.16
C ALA A 135 -5.88 19.04 3.34
N GLU A 136 -5.37 20.15 3.88
CA GLU A 136 -4.52 20.19 5.06
C GLU A 136 -5.38 20.31 6.33
N HIS A 137 -5.08 19.52 7.34
CA HIS A 137 -5.77 19.47 8.63
C HIS A 137 -4.77 19.82 9.73
N GLU A 138 -5.19 20.56 10.74
CA GLU A 138 -4.37 20.69 11.97
C GLU A 138 -4.27 19.34 12.70
N GLU A 139 -5.37 18.58 12.70
CA GLU A 139 -5.49 17.22 13.21
C GLU A 139 -6.44 16.44 12.29
N LEU A 140 -5.93 15.41 11.61
CA LEU A 140 -6.73 14.58 10.73
C LEU A 140 -7.27 13.37 11.51
N VAL A 141 -8.60 13.27 11.58
CA VAL A 141 -9.29 12.16 12.24
C VAL A 141 -10.07 11.34 11.22
N VAL A 142 -9.71 10.07 11.11
CA VAL A 142 -10.30 9.09 10.18
C VAL A 142 -10.89 7.94 10.99
N ASP A 143 -12.19 7.70 10.86
CA ASP A 143 -12.93 6.70 11.67
C ASP A 143 -12.65 6.78 13.19
N GLY A 144 -12.39 8.00 13.69
CA GLY A 144 -12.09 8.25 15.11
C GLY A 144 -10.64 8.00 15.53
N VAL A 145 -9.75 7.71 14.59
CA VAL A 145 -8.30 7.54 14.81
C VAL A 145 -7.55 8.71 14.17
N GLU A 146 -6.59 9.29 14.90
CA GLU A 146 -5.68 10.30 14.34
C GLU A 146 -4.74 9.65 13.33
N THR A 147 -4.64 10.23 12.12
CA THR A 147 -3.76 9.72 11.06
C THR A 147 -3.00 10.85 10.38
N ASP A 148 -1.85 10.54 9.78
CA ASP A 148 -1.04 11.56 9.09
C ASP A 148 -1.64 11.96 7.73
N TRP A 149 -2.30 11.03 7.05
CA TRP A 149 -2.91 11.24 5.75
C TRP A 149 -4.00 10.21 5.43
N ARG A 150 -4.81 10.52 4.41
CA ARG A 150 -5.87 9.67 3.86
C ARG A 150 -6.16 10.06 2.41
N LEU A 151 -6.17 9.11 1.49
CA LEU A 151 -6.61 9.33 0.11
C LEU A 151 -8.00 8.72 -0.11
N THR A 152 -9.05 9.53 -0.04
CA THR A 152 -10.43 9.04 -0.11
C THR A 152 -10.77 8.45 -1.48
N PRO A 153 -11.80 7.58 -1.58
CA PRO A 153 -12.15 6.92 -2.85
C PRO A 153 -12.55 7.86 -4.00
N ASP A 154 -13.00 9.08 -3.67
CA ASP A 154 -13.28 10.17 -4.62
C ASP A 154 -12.02 10.94 -5.05
N GLY A 155 -10.84 10.54 -4.57
CA GLY A 155 -9.54 11.05 -5.01
C GLY A 155 -9.05 12.27 -4.24
N VAL A 156 -9.70 12.64 -3.13
CA VAL A 156 -9.27 13.76 -2.29
C VAL A 156 -8.19 13.31 -1.32
N LEU A 157 -7.04 13.97 -1.36
CA LEU A 157 -5.98 13.77 -0.39
C LEU A 157 -6.22 14.66 0.84
N HIS A 158 -6.32 14.05 2.01
CA HIS A 158 -6.32 14.71 3.30
C HIS A 158 -4.98 14.41 4.01
N ALA A 159 -4.39 15.41 4.67
CA ALA A 159 -3.15 15.22 5.43
C ALA A 159 -3.05 16.20 6.60
N ALA A 160 -2.36 15.80 7.67
CA ALA A 160 -2.10 16.64 8.84
C ALA A 160 -0.61 16.93 9.09
N THR A 161 0.27 16.30 8.31
CA THR A 161 1.72 16.48 8.44
C THR A 161 2.36 16.65 7.07
N LEU A 162 3.54 17.26 7.01
CA LEU A 162 4.32 17.41 5.78
C LEU A 162 4.65 16.04 5.18
N GLU A 163 5.02 15.08 6.03
CA GLU A 163 5.28 13.69 5.66
C GLU A 163 4.01 13.00 5.15
N GLY A 164 2.85 13.30 5.75
CA GLY A 164 1.54 12.84 5.30
C GLY A 164 1.17 13.36 3.91
N VAL A 165 1.34 14.66 3.66
CA VAL A 165 1.17 15.26 2.32
C VAL A 165 2.10 14.57 1.32
N ALA A 166 3.36 14.38 1.68
CA ALA A 166 4.35 13.76 0.81
C ALA A 166 4.01 12.30 0.47
N ALA A 167 3.64 11.50 1.48
CA ALA A 167 3.22 10.11 1.31
C ALA A 167 1.96 10.01 0.45
N GLY A 168 0.96 10.85 0.73
CA GLY A 168 -0.31 10.86 0.01
C GLY A 168 -0.18 11.27 -1.45
N LEU A 169 0.60 12.31 -1.76
CA LEU A 169 0.86 12.72 -3.14
C LEU A 169 1.63 11.66 -3.92
N ALA A 170 2.67 11.08 -3.30
CA ALA A 170 3.43 9.99 -3.91
C ALA A 170 2.56 8.76 -4.16
N TRP A 171 1.68 8.41 -3.22
CA TRP A 171 0.72 7.32 -3.38
C TRP A 171 -0.29 7.59 -4.49
N ALA A 172 -0.95 8.75 -4.48
CA ALA A 172 -1.92 9.16 -5.50
C ALA A 172 -1.32 9.17 -6.92
N ALA A 173 -0.05 9.57 -7.05
CA ALA A 173 0.66 9.56 -8.32
C ALA A 173 1.20 8.18 -8.73
N GLY A 174 1.06 7.15 -7.89
CA GLY A 174 1.62 5.80 -8.10
C GLY A 174 3.15 5.78 -8.10
N GLN A 175 3.76 6.66 -7.31
CA GLN A 175 5.21 6.89 -7.20
C GLN A 175 5.66 6.77 -5.74
N TRP A 176 5.14 5.76 -5.01
CA TRP A 176 5.41 5.52 -3.58
C TRP A 176 6.89 5.65 -3.14
N PRO A 177 7.89 5.18 -3.92
CA PRO A 177 9.30 5.36 -3.55
C PRO A 177 9.74 6.83 -3.40
N ARG A 178 9.07 7.76 -4.09
CA ARG A 178 9.44 9.18 -4.13
C ARG A 178 8.94 10.01 -2.95
N ARG A 179 8.21 9.44 -1.99
CA ARG A 179 7.65 10.20 -0.85
C ARG A 179 8.69 11.02 -0.07
N PHE A 180 9.94 10.57 -0.01
CA PHE A 180 11.01 11.33 0.66
C PHE A 180 11.55 12.49 -0.19
N GLU A 181 11.64 12.33 -1.51
CA GLU A 181 11.95 13.46 -2.42
C GLU A 181 10.84 14.51 -2.37
N VAL A 182 9.57 14.07 -2.31
CA VAL A 182 8.42 14.96 -2.18
C VAL A 182 8.50 15.72 -0.86
N ALA A 183 8.77 15.06 0.26
CA ALA A 183 8.95 15.72 1.56
C ALA A 183 10.06 16.79 1.50
N ALA A 184 11.21 16.45 0.91
CA ALA A 184 12.31 17.40 0.74
C ALA A 184 11.93 18.62 -0.10
N LEU A 185 11.11 18.46 -1.15
CA LEU A 185 10.62 19.58 -1.98
C LEU A 185 9.53 20.41 -1.29
N LEU A 186 8.70 19.79 -0.45
CA LEU A 186 7.72 20.51 0.36
C LEU A 186 8.42 21.36 1.43
N GLU A 187 9.52 20.85 2.01
CA GLU A 187 10.34 21.57 2.98
C GLU A 187 11.19 22.68 2.32
N ASP A 188 11.82 22.40 1.18
CA ASP A 188 12.62 23.36 0.43
C ASP A 188 12.45 23.18 -1.10
N PRO A 189 11.61 24.01 -1.75
CA PRO A 189 11.39 23.96 -3.20
C PRO A 189 12.65 24.20 -4.04
N SER A 190 13.69 24.84 -3.49
CA SER A 190 14.92 25.17 -4.22
C SER A 190 15.79 23.94 -4.52
N ARG A 191 15.55 22.81 -3.85
CA ARG A 191 16.29 21.55 -4.04
C ARG A 191 15.97 20.81 -5.34
N THR A 192 15.13 21.39 -6.20
CA THR A 192 14.70 20.80 -7.49
C THR A 192 15.88 20.35 -8.36
N GLU A 193 16.92 21.18 -8.52
CA GLU A 193 18.08 20.84 -9.36
C GLU A 193 19.00 19.79 -8.73
N GLU A 194 19.14 19.81 -7.41
CA GLU A 194 19.90 18.83 -6.63
C GLU A 194 19.28 17.44 -6.80
N LEU A 195 17.99 17.30 -6.49
CA LEU A 195 17.25 16.04 -6.62
C LEU A 195 17.22 15.55 -8.07
N ALA A 196 17.12 16.46 -9.05
CA ALA A 196 17.20 16.09 -10.46
C ALA A 196 18.54 15.51 -10.88
N ARG A 197 19.63 15.93 -10.23
CA ARG A 197 20.97 15.39 -10.46
C ARG A 197 21.15 14.04 -9.77
N ASP A 198 20.64 13.88 -8.56
CA ASP A 198 20.75 12.63 -7.80
C ASP A 198 20.07 11.46 -8.54
N ARG A 199 18.95 11.73 -9.24
CA ARG A 199 18.26 10.75 -10.09
C ARG A 199 19.08 10.21 -11.27
N TRP A 200 20.28 10.73 -11.54
CA TRP A 200 21.17 10.13 -12.54
C TRP A 200 21.72 8.76 -12.11
N PHE A 201 21.54 8.39 -10.84
CA PHE A 201 22.08 7.19 -10.23
C PHE A 201 21.02 6.16 -9.79
N ASP A 202 19.73 6.45 -10.00
CA ASP A 202 18.60 5.55 -9.71
C ASP A 202 18.38 4.46 -10.77
#